data_AF-A0A940YWM1-F1
#
_entry.id   AF-A0A940YWM1-F1
#
_cell.length_a   1.000
_cell.length_b   1.000
_cell.length_c   1.000
_cell.angle_alpha   90.00
_cell.angle_beta   90.00
_cell.angle_gamma   90.00
#
_symmetry.space_group_name_H-M   'P 1'
#
loop_
_entity.id
_entity.type
_entity.pdbx_description
1 polymer ?
#
loop_
_entity_poly.entity_id
_entity_poly.type
_entity_poly.pdbx_seq_one_letter_code
_entity_poly.pdbx_strand_id
1 'polypeptide(L)'
;MSLDTTRAEPHPHEARQRLEHARRSRLAQLEALKETGQTADDHLLSEQRTAMERALKEIEEAFARVEDGTYGTCLGCAKPIPAERLEILPYTRFCVACQRRAT
;
A
#
# COMPACT_ATOMS: atom_id res chain seq x y z
N MET A 1 31.57 -17.44 7.14
CA MET A 1 30.26 -18.11 6.99
C MET A 1 29.35 -17.13 6.27
N SER A 2 28.82 -17.58 5.13
CA SER A 2 28.21 -16.78 4.07
C SER A 2 27.07 -15.90 4.56
N LEU A 3 27.19 -14.59 4.33
CA LEU A 3 26.02 -13.73 4.23
C LEU A 3 25.51 -13.89 2.80
N ASP A 4 24.61 -14.85 2.60
CA ASP A 4 23.80 -14.96 1.39
C ASP A 4 22.84 -13.76 1.36
N THR A 5 23.36 -12.59 0.99
CA THR A 5 22.60 -11.37 0.73
C THR A 5 22.04 -11.42 -0.70
N THR A 6 21.21 -12.43 -0.97
CA THR A 6 20.32 -12.40 -2.14
C THR A 6 19.24 -11.35 -1.89
N ARG A 7 19.53 -10.11 -2.25
CA ARG A 7 18.56 -9.04 -2.49
C ARG A 7 17.39 -9.58 -3.31
N ALA A 8 16.23 -9.92 -2.71
CA ALA A 8 15.04 -10.27 -3.51
C ALA A 8 13.68 -10.32 -2.82
N GLU A 9 13.54 -10.64 -1.53
CA GLU A 9 12.21 -10.86 -0.95
C GLU A 9 11.95 -9.99 0.29
N PRO A 10 10.85 -9.23 0.36
CA PRO A 10 10.50 -8.47 1.54
C PRO A 10 10.23 -9.43 2.70
N HIS A 11 11.04 -9.38 3.76
CA HIS A 11 10.78 -10.17 4.96
C HIS A 11 9.35 -9.87 5.48
N PRO A 12 8.50 -10.89 5.75
CA PRO A 12 7.10 -10.68 6.13
C PRO A 12 6.91 -9.73 7.32
N HIS A 13 7.81 -9.77 8.29
CA HIS A 13 7.80 -8.86 9.43
C HIS A 13 8.04 -7.40 9.02
N GLU A 14 9.02 -7.12 8.17
CA GLU A 14 9.29 -5.77 7.67
C GLU A 14 8.14 -5.25 6.81
N ALA A 15 7.56 -6.11 5.96
CA ALA A 15 6.38 -5.79 5.18
C ALA A 15 5.22 -5.37 6.10
N ARG A 16 4.96 -6.15 7.15
CA ARG A 16 3.91 -5.85 8.15
C ARG A 16 4.16 -4.50 8.84
N GLN A 17 5.40 -4.21 9.24
CA GLN A 17 5.77 -2.94 9.86
C GLN A 17 5.55 -1.75 8.92
N ARG A 18 5.96 -1.86 7.65
CA ARG A 18 5.74 -0.82 6.64
C ARG A 18 4.25 -0.59 6.40
N LEU A 19 3.46 -1.66 6.31
CA LEU A 19 2.00 -1.59 6.15
C LEU A 19 1.34 -0.93 7.38
N GLU A 20 1.80 -1.23 8.58
CA GLU A 20 1.25 -0.62 9.80
C GLU A 20 1.60 0.85 9.92
N HIS A 21 2.82 1.24 9.53
CA HIS A 21 3.17 2.65 9.40
C HIS A 21 2.27 3.35 8.38
N ALA A 22 2.09 2.78 7.19
CA ALA A 22 1.21 3.34 6.15
C ALA A 22 -0.25 3.46 6.63
N ARG A 23 -0.79 2.44 7.31
CA ARG A 23 -2.14 2.44 7.88
C ARG A 23 -2.33 3.58 8.88
N ARG A 24 -1.41 3.70 9.86
CA ARG A 24 -1.47 4.76 10.88
C ARG A 24 -1.43 6.16 10.24
N SER A 25 -0.53 6.38 9.29
CA SER A 25 -0.45 7.66 8.58
C SER A 25 -1.73 7.99 7.80
N ARG A 26 -2.36 7.01 7.15
CA ARG A 26 -3.62 7.22 6.40
C ARG A 26 -4.82 7.48 7.31
N LEU A 27 -4.91 6.78 8.44
CA LEU A 27 -5.97 7.03 9.44
C LEU A 27 -5.87 8.46 9.99
N ALA A 28 -4.67 8.90 10.37
CA ALA A 28 -4.45 10.27 10.84
C ALA A 28 -4.84 11.33 9.79
N GLN A 29 -4.56 11.07 8.50
CA GLN A 29 -4.96 11.97 7.42
C GLN A 29 -6.49 12.05 7.24
N LEU A 30 -7.18 10.91 7.35
CA LEU A 30 -8.64 10.88 7.28
C LEU A 30 -9.30 11.58 8.46
N GLU A 31 -8.73 11.45 9.66
CA GLU A 31 -9.20 12.16 10.85
C GLU A 31 -9.07 13.68 10.67
N ALA A 32 -7.89 14.16 10.25
CA ALA A 32 -7.67 15.58 9.96
C ALA A 32 -8.61 16.13 8.87
N LEU A 33 -8.95 15.31 7.86
CA LEU A 33 -9.87 15.71 6.80
C LEU A 33 -11.31 15.88 7.31
N LYS A 34 -11.75 15.05 8.27
CA LYS A 34 -13.10 15.15 8.86
C LYS A 34 -13.27 16.44 9.68
N GLU A 35 -12.21 16.90 10.33
CA GLU A 35 -12.21 18.13 11.12
C GLU A 35 -12.27 19.39 10.23
N THR A 36 -11.67 19.33 9.04
CA THR A 36 -11.62 20.46 8.08
C THR A 36 -12.88 20.58 7.21
N GLY A 37 -13.66 19.52 7.05
CA GLY A 37 -14.88 19.43 6.23
C GLY A 37 -16.10 20.25 6.71
N GLN A 38 -15.92 21.22 7.61
CA GLN A 38 -16.99 22.14 8.02
C GLN A 38 -17.13 23.36 7.08
N THR A 39 -16.43 23.41 5.94
CA THR A 39 -16.44 24.55 4.99
C THR A 39 -16.60 24.12 3.51
N ALA A 40 -17.09 25.05 2.67
CA ALA A 40 -17.89 24.81 1.46
C ALA A 40 -17.25 24.18 0.19
N ASP A 41 -16.05 23.58 0.24
CA ASP A 41 -15.49 22.83 -0.91
C ASP A 41 -15.69 21.32 -0.77
N ASP A 42 -16.96 20.92 -0.75
CA ASP A 42 -17.40 19.55 -0.43
C ASP A 42 -16.96 18.49 -1.46
N HIS A 43 -16.85 18.87 -2.74
CA HIS A 43 -16.55 17.90 -3.80
C HIS A 43 -15.09 17.44 -3.79
N LEU A 44 -14.14 18.38 -3.76
CA LEU A 44 -12.71 18.06 -3.70
C LEU A 44 -12.36 17.26 -2.44
N LEU A 45 -12.92 17.65 -1.29
CA LEU A 45 -12.72 16.95 -0.02
C LEU A 45 -13.31 15.53 -0.07
N SER A 46 -14.46 15.33 -0.72
CA SER A 46 -15.06 14.01 -0.93
C SER A 46 -14.19 13.09 -1.80
N GLU A 47 -13.61 13.62 -2.88
CA GLU A 47 -12.69 12.86 -3.74
C GLU A 47 -11.43 12.44 -2.98
N GLN A 48 -10.83 13.38 -2.23
CA GLN A 48 -9.67 13.10 -1.39
C GLN A 48 -9.99 12.03 -0.33
N ARG A 49 -11.11 12.15 0.37
CA ARG A 49 -11.58 11.14 1.34
C ARG A 49 -11.69 9.76 0.69
N THR A 50 -12.37 9.70 -0.45
CA THR A 50 -12.59 8.45 -1.19
C THR A 50 -11.26 7.82 -1.62
N ALA A 51 -10.29 8.61 -2.05
CA ALA A 51 -8.97 8.13 -2.40
C ALA A 51 -8.21 7.55 -1.20
N MET A 52 -8.30 8.20 -0.03
CA MET A 52 -7.66 7.71 1.20
C MET A 52 -8.33 6.44 1.74
N GLU A 53 -9.66 6.34 1.68
CA GLU A 53 -10.40 5.12 2.05
C GLU A 53 -10.03 3.95 1.14
N ARG A 54 -9.90 4.19 -0.17
CA ARG A 54 -9.40 3.18 -1.12
C ARG A 54 -8.00 2.72 -0.77
N ALA A 55 -7.10 3.64 -0.43
CA ALA A 55 -5.74 3.29 -0.02
C ALA A 55 -5.73 2.46 1.28
N LEU A 56 -6.58 2.78 2.27
CA LEU A 56 -6.72 1.96 3.48
C LEU A 56 -7.17 0.53 3.16
N LYS A 57 -8.16 0.39 2.28
CA LYS A 57 -8.59 -0.94 1.81
C LYS A 57 -7.45 -1.71 1.16
N GLU A 58 -6.65 -1.06 0.31
CA GLU A 58 -5.48 -1.70 -0.31
C GLU A 58 -4.42 -2.12 0.73
N ILE A 59 -4.27 -1.36 1.82
CA ILE A 59 -3.39 -1.71 2.94
C ILE A 59 -3.92 -2.93 3.69
N GLU A 60 -5.22 -3.01 3.95
CA GLU A 60 -5.86 -4.18 4.57
C GLU A 60 -5.71 -5.44 3.71
N GLU A 61 -5.94 -5.32 2.41
CA GLU A 61 -5.70 -6.41 1.46
C GLU A 61 -4.23 -6.81 1.42
N ALA A 62 -3.30 -5.88 1.60
CA ALA A 62 -1.88 -6.19 1.67
C ALA A 62 -1.51 -6.95 2.95
N PHE A 63 -2.14 -6.66 4.10
CA PHE A 63 -1.97 -7.48 5.30
C PHE A 63 -2.43 -8.92 5.07
N ALA A 64 -3.58 -9.11 4.43
CA ALA A 64 -4.06 -10.45 4.07
C ALA A 64 -3.04 -11.19 3.19
N ARG A 65 -2.44 -10.50 2.21
CA ARG A 65 -1.37 -11.07 1.37
C ARG A 65 -0.09 -11.42 2.15
N VAL A 66 0.22 -10.69 3.22
CA VAL A 66 1.36 -11.05 4.10
C VAL A 66 1.04 -12.32 4.88
N GLU A 67 -0.21 -12.48 5.32
CA GLU A 67 -0.67 -13.62 6.10
C GLU A 67 -0.81 -14.90 5.26
N ASP A 68 -1.24 -14.79 4.01
CA ASP A 68 -1.36 -15.91 3.08
C ASP A 68 -0.06 -16.24 2.31
N GLY A 69 0.99 -15.43 2.48
CA GLY A 69 2.30 -15.61 1.84
C GLY A 69 2.40 -15.15 0.39
N THR A 70 1.39 -14.45 -0.15
CA THR A 70 1.38 -13.94 -1.54
C THR A 70 1.89 -12.50 -1.68
N TYR A 71 2.24 -11.84 -0.57
CA TYR A 71 2.76 -10.47 -0.56
C TYR A 71 4.00 -10.34 -1.45
N GLY A 72 4.05 -9.26 -2.23
CA GLY A 72 5.11 -9.03 -3.20
C GLY A 72 4.89 -9.72 -4.55
N THR A 73 3.78 -10.43 -4.77
CA THR A 73 3.41 -10.95 -6.09
C THR A 73 2.40 -10.03 -6.78
N CYS A 74 2.65 -9.71 -8.06
CA CYS A 74 1.77 -8.85 -8.86
C CYS A 74 0.48 -9.58 -9.25
N LEU A 75 -0.68 -9.03 -8.88
CA LEU A 75 -1.98 -9.63 -9.22
C LEU A 75 -2.32 -9.60 -10.72
N GLY A 76 -1.63 -8.78 -11.51
CA GLY A 76 -1.89 -8.65 -12.95
C GLY A 76 -1.05 -9.57 -13.85
N CYS A 77 0.11 -10.03 -13.38
CA CYS A 77 1.01 -10.86 -14.18
C CYS A 77 1.68 -12.01 -13.42
N ALA A 78 1.36 -12.19 -12.14
CA ALA A 78 1.92 -13.19 -11.24
C ALA A 78 3.46 -13.14 -11.08
N LYS A 79 4.12 -12.05 -11.51
CA LYS A 79 5.56 -11.85 -11.32
C LYS A 79 5.85 -11.10 -10.01
N PRO A 80 7.05 -11.24 -9.44
CA PRO A 80 7.48 -10.46 -8.29
C PRO A 80 7.36 -8.95 -8.54
N ILE A 81 6.88 -8.22 -7.54
CA ILE A 81 6.89 -6.77 -7.47
C ILE A 81 8.28 -6.36 -6.98
N PRO A 82 8.97 -5.41 -7.65
CA PRO A 82 10.29 -4.96 -7.21
C PRO A 82 10.30 -4.50 -5.75
N ALA A 83 11.32 -4.91 -4.98
CA ALA A 83 11.44 -4.57 -3.57
C ALA A 83 11.47 -3.05 -3.36
N GLU A 84 12.19 -2.32 -4.21
CA GLU A 84 12.29 -0.86 -4.18
C GLU A 84 10.91 -0.19 -4.31
N ARG A 85 9.98 -0.84 -5.03
CA ARG A 85 8.60 -0.38 -5.13
C ARG A 85 7.79 -0.67 -3.87
N LEU A 86 7.99 -1.84 -3.25
CA LEU A 86 7.32 -2.19 -1.98
C LEU A 86 7.85 -1.39 -0.79
N GLU A 87 9.08 -0.87 -0.88
CA GLU A 87 9.63 0.08 0.10
C GLU A 87 8.90 1.43 0.03
N ILE A 88 8.63 1.92 -1.18
CA ILE A 88 7.93 3.20 -1.41
C ILE A 88 6.42 3.05 -1.23
N LEU A 89 5.85 1.97 -1.75
CA LEU A 89 4.40 1.72 -1.83
C LEU A 89 4.08 0.28 -1.36
N PRO A 90 4.13 0.01 -0.04
CA PRO A 90 4.04 -1.35 0.50
C PRO A 90 2.69 -2.03 0.23
N TYR A 91 1.62 -1.27 0.08
CA TYR A 91 0.28 -1.82 -0.17
C TYR A 91 0.00 -2.14 -1.65
N THR A 92 0.95 -1.90 -2.56
CA THR A 92 0.69 -2.08 -3.97
C THR A 92 0.41 -3.54 -4.34
N ARG A 93 -0.60 -3.72 -5.17
CA ARG A 93 -1.02 -5.02 -5.74
C ARG A 93 -0.41 -5.32 -7.12
N PHE A 94 0.23 -4.33 -7.72
CA PHE A 94 0.70 -4.41 -9.11
C PHE A 94 2.15 -3.95 -9.24
N CYS A 95 2.89 -4.59 -10.16
CA CYS A 95 4.15 -4.06 -10.66
C CYS A 95 3.91 -2.81 -11.52
N VAL A 96 4.95 -2.01 -11.75
CA VAL A 96 4.87 -0.76 -12.53
C VAL A 96 4.24 -0.98 -13.90
N ALA A 97 4.62 -2.07 -14.59
CA ALA A 97 4.09 -2.39 -15.91
C ALA A 97 2.58 -2.70 -15.89
N CYS A 98 2.10 -3.45 -14.90
CA CYS A 98 0.67 -3.73 -14.76
C CYS A 98 -0.12 -2.50 -14.32
N GLN A 99 0.44 -1.70 -13.40
CA GLN A 99 -0.22 -0.47 -12.95
C GLN A 99 -0.44 0.50 -14.11
N ARG A 100 0.54 0.66 -15.02
CA ARG A 100 0.40 1.52 -16.21
C ARG A 100 -0.69 1.07 -17.18
N ARG A 101 -1.12 -0.20 -17.14
CA ARG A 101 -2.19 -0.76 -17.99
C ARG A 101 -3.55 -0.74 -17.34
N ALA A 102 -3.61 -0.56 -16.02
CA ALA A 102 -4.85 -0.50 -15.25
C ALA A 102 -5.45 0.91 -15.20
N THR A 103 -4.83 1.87 -15.90
CA THR A 103 -5.28 3.26 -16.03
C THR A 103 -6.11 3.43 -17.28
#